data_AF-A0A5E6RL07-F1
#
_entry.id   AF-A0A5E6RL07-F1
#
_cell.length_a   1.000
_cell.length_b   1.000
_cell.length_c   1.000
_cell.angle_alpha   90.00
_cell.angle_beta   90.00
_cell.angle_gamma   90.00
#
_symmetry.space_group_name_H-M   'P 1'
#
loop_
_entity.id
_entity.type
_entity.pdbx_description
1 polymer ?
#
loop_
_entity_poly.entity_id
_entity_poly.type
_entity_poly.pdbx_seq_one_letter_code
_entity_poly.pdbx_strand_id
1 'polypeptide(L)'
;MSYTFYYDESNNIRSLYLTGGRFNTDAHENPSPSFVLAGIAHKGEQAQSKCEELIDSLRLPPTAKELKFKQVAKGSFLDNLKSSKITQILKWLVESDYYLHYSSLNMEYWSLVDIIDDCCDHADLHGMLNYAPAGGRRAYADYHKDALYYIMRKYKSDILSALTKYRYPNVTPKNAAPFIKRLNEIVKKNRQISARLGGKVSKEDLSRTISLSKLFDLCRDIESLDMVYTHTPYKLIDGLSMFYRHCIGLFASSRHIFDNEFEIEKSFKEVEALDGVLGSSHFEFVDSKLHPAVQVSDVISGLLKNYFTFLAQTSVADVVEAKNSLTDKQQECLALLQKLVEKSDDEQPEMLHYVMSQIEHHKHAVFLFDKDAQDEVVRVVGGGVRNG
;
A
#
# COMPACT_ATOMS: atom_id res chain seq x y z
N MET A 1 -24.11 11.37 -5.87
CA MET A 1 -24.57 11.29 -4.47
C MET A 1 -23.44 11.87 -3.62
N SER A 2 -23.71 12.74 -2.65
CA SER A 2 -22.66 13.37 -1.85
C SER A 2 -22.48 12.64 -0.52
N TYR A 3 -21.24 12.52 -0.08
CA TYR A 3 -20.85 11.96 1.21
C TYR A 3 -20.12 13.04 2.04
N THR A 4 -19.95 12.76 3.33
CA THR A 4 -18.99 13.47 4.19
C THR A 4 -17.98 12.46 4.69
N PHE A 5 -16.71 12.68 4.35
CA PHE A 5 -15.58 11.82 4.70
C PHE A 5 -14.78 12.45 5.84
N TYR A 6 -14.36 11.62 6.79
CA TYR A 6 -13.46 11.97 7.88
C TYR A 6 -12.17 11.16 7.74
N TYR A 7 -11.02 11.80 7.88
CA TYR A 7 -9.72 11.19 7.62
C TYR A 7 -8.75 11.38 8.77
N ASP A 8 -7.91 10.37 8.98
CA ASP A 8 -6.62 10.50 9.65
C ASP A 8 -5.54 9.67 8.92
N GLU A 9 -4.27 10.01 9.12
CA GLU A 9 -3.14 9.37 8.48
C GLU A 9 -2.30 8.51 9.44
N SER A 10 -1.64 7.51 8.88
CA SER A 10 -0.73 6.66 9.63
C SER A 10 0.67 7.26 9.72
N ASN A 11 1.27 7.26 10.92
CA ASN A 11 2.72 7.40 11.18
C ASN A 11 3.41 8.70 10.71
N ASN A 12 2.69 9.70 10.19
CA ASN A 12 3.19 10.99 9.72
C ASN A 12 4.50 10.89 8.92
N ILE A 13 4.57 9.92 8.00
CA ILE A 13 5.80 9.56 7.28
C ILE A 13 6.25 10.70 6.36
N ARG A 14 5.30 11.44 5.76
CA ARG A 14 5.47 12.59 4.84
C ARG A 14 6.23 12.32 3.54
N SER A 15 7.30 11.53 3.58
CA SER A 15 8.15 11.19 2.44
C SER A 15 8.91 9.88 2.68
N LEU A 16 9.26 9.19 1.59
CA LEU A 16 10.14 8.02 1.62
C LEU A 16 11.47 8.38 0.97
N TYR A 17 12.59 8.14 1.65
CA TYR A 17 13.92 8.38 1.11
C TYR A 17 14.96 7.36 1.61
N LEU A 18 16.06 7.25 0.87
CA LEU A 18 17.20 6.41 1.19
C LEU A 18 18.22 7.17 2.04
N THR A 19 18.59 6.61 3.18
CA THR A 19 19.66 7.11 4.04
C THR A 19 20.50 5.95 4.57
N GLY A 20 21.82 6.02 4.39
CA GLY A 20 22.74 4.98 4.86
C GLY A 20 22.44 3.57 4.32
N GLY A 21 21.87 3.44 3.11
CA GLY A 21 21.49 2.16 2.51
C GLY A 21 20.23 1.52 3.12
N ARG A 22 19.40 2.31 3.80
CA ARG A 22 18.11 1.91 4.40
C ARG A 22 17.01 2.90 4.01
N PHE A 23 15.75 2.51 4.18
CA PHE A 23 14.67 3.49 4.16
C PHE A 23 14.67 4.29 5.46
N ASN A 24 14.24 5.55 5.42
CA ASN A 24 14.05 6.37 6.62
C ASN A 24 13.04 5.73 7.61
N THR A 25 12.02 5.06 7.08
CA THR A 25 10.98 4.39 7.87
C THR A 25 11.47 3.13 8.60
N ASP A 26 12.61 2.55 8.21
CA ASP A 26 13.21 1.39 8.89
C ASP A 26 13.65 1.72 10.32
N ALA A 27 13.85 3.01 10.65
CA ALA A 27 14.25 3.47 11.97
C ALA A 27 13.07 3.73 12.94
N HIS A 28 11.83 3.62 12.47
CA HIS A 28 10.64 3.84 13.30
C HIS A 28 10.49 2.70 14.33
N GLU A 29 9.84 2.96 15.46
CA GLU A 29 9.60 1.94 16.50
C GLU A 29 8.75 0.76 15.99
N ASN A 30 7.81 1.04 15.07
CA ASN A 30 7.01 0.03 14.38
C ASN A 30 7.07 0.28 12.86
N PRO A 31 8.15 -0.16 12.18
CA PRO A 31 8.35 0.07 10.76
C PRO A 31 7.22 -0.53 9.94
N SER A 32 6.63 0.29 9.07
CA SER A 32 5.61 -0.14 8.13
C SER A 32 6.06 0.25 6.72
N PRO A 33 5.92 -0.64 5.73
CA PRO A 33 6.07 -0.26 4.34
C PRO A 33 4.86 0.55 3.85
N SER A 34 3.76 0.59 4.61
CA SER A 34 2.49 1.18 4.19
C SER A 34 2.24 2.54 4.83
N PHE A 35 1.81 3.48 4.01
CA PHE A 35 1.10 4.69 4.43
C PHE A 35 -0.39 4.47 4.23
N VAL A 36 -1.21 4.81 5.21
CA VAL A 36 -2.66 4.68 5.15
C VAL A 36 -3.30 6.03 5.46
N LEU A 37 -4.14 6.50 4.55
CA LEU A 37 -5.07 7.60 4.76
C LEU A 37 -6.47 7.00 4.82
N ALA A 38 -7.12 7.03 5.96
CA ALA A 38 -8.36 6.28 6.17
C ALA A 38 -9.28 6.92 7.19
N GLY A 39 -10.50 6.41 7.25
CA GLY A 39 -11.44 6.78 8.29
C GLY A 39 -12.84 6.28 8.01
N ILE A 40 -13.81 7.11 8.37
CA ILE A 40 -15.23 6.81 8.21
C ILE A 40 -15.91 7.85 7.33
N ALA A 41 -16.98 7.46 6.66
CA ALA A 41 -17.79 8.34 5.83
C ALA A 41 -19.27 8.05 6.03
N HIS A 42 -20.14 9.05 5.84
CA HIS A 42 -21.58 8.84 5.80
C HIS A 42 -22.20 9.57 4.60
N LYS A 43 -23.42 9.21 4.25
CA LYS A 43 -24.18 9.89 3.19
C LYS A 43 -24.64 11.27 3.64
N GLY A 44 -24.62 12.23 2.72
CA GLY A 44 -25.11 13.59 2.97
C GLY A 44 -24.29 14.36 4.00
N GLU A 45 -24.91 15.39 4.59
CA GLU A 45 -24.24 16.34 5.49
C GLU A 45 -24.22 15.93 6.95
N GLN A 46 -25.09 15.00 7.37
CA GLN A 46 -25.19 14.57 8.77
C GLN A 46 -25.43 13.07 8.87
N ALA A 47 -24.69 12.42 9.78
CA ALA A 47 -24.97 11.06 10.21
C ALA A 47 -26.08 11.02 11.28
N GLN A 48 -26.83 9.92 11.33
CA GLN A 48 -27.74 9.60 12.41
C GLN A 48 -27.00 9.11 13.65
N SER A 49 -25.93 8.33 13.44
CA SER A 49 -25.12 7.78 14.52
C SER A 49 -24.11 8.81 15.02
N LYS A 50 -23.95 8.93 16.34
CA LYS A 50 -23.06 9.91 16.96
C LYS A 50 -21.78 9.28 17.46
N CYS A 51 -20.64 9.75 16.95
CA CYS A 51 -19.33 9.25 17.36
C CYS A 51 -19.02 9.57 18.83
N GLU A 52 -19.60 10.63 19.39
CA GLU A 52 -19.52 10.98 20.82
C GLU A 52 -20.05 9.82 21.68
N GLU A 53 -21.21 9.27 21.33
CA GLU A 53 -21.84 8.17 22.06
C GLU A 53 -20.98 6.91 22.00
N LEU A 54 -20.33 6.65 20.85
CA LEU A 54 -19.32 5.60 20.73
C LEU A 54 -18.13 5.86 21.67
N ILE A 55 -17.51 7.04 21.59
CA ILE A 55 -16.30 7.38 22.36
C ILE A 55 -16.56 7.26 23.86
N ASP A 56 -17.70 7.78 24.34
CA ASP A 56 -18.12 7.67 25.74
C ASP A 56 -18.26 6.21 26.18
N SER A 57 -18.82 5.36 25.30
CA SER A 57 -18.99 3.93 25.57
C SER A 57 -17.67 3.15 25.72
N LEU A 58 -16.55 3.67 25.19
CA LEU A 58 -15.22 3.05 25.31
C LEU A 58 -14.59 3.22 26.69
N ARG A 59 -15.17 4.10 27.54
CA ARG A 59 -14.72 4.38 28.91
C ARG A 59 -13.20 4.63 28.96
N LEU A 60 -12.74 5.58 28.14
CA LEU A 60 -11.34 5.98 28.11
C LEU A 60 -10.90 6.52 29.49
N PRO A 61 -9.59 6.44 29.83
CA PRO A 61 -9.10 7.02 31.07
C PRO A 61 -9.48 8.50 31.20
N PRO A 62 -9.78 9.02 32.40
CA PRO A 62 -10.18 10.43 32.59
C PRO A 62 -9.16 11.47 32.09
N THR A 63 -7.90 11.06 31.89
CA THR A 63 -6.83 11.91 31.34
C THR A 63 -6.82 11.98 29.82
N ALA A 64 -7.61 11.14 29.13
CA ALA A 64 -7.75 11.18 27.68
C ALA A 64 -8.56 12.41 27.27
N LYS A 65 -7.91 13.31 26.50
CA LYS A 65 -8.57 14.51 25.94
C LYS A 65 -9.26 14.24 24.61
N GLU A 66 -8.96 13.09 24.01
CA GLU A 66 -9.45 12.62 22.72
C GLU A 66 -9.20 11.10 22.64
N LEU A 67 -9.95 10.43 21.77
CA LEU A 67 -9.72 9.05 21.37
C LEU A 67 -8.53 8.99 20.40
N LYS A 68 -7.56 8.13 20.72
CA LYS A 68 -6.42 7.80 19.84
C LYS A 68 -6.18 6.29 19.82
N PHE A 69 -5.77 5.74 18.68
CA PHE A 69 -5.53 4.32 18.42
C PHE A 69 -4.69 3.65 19.51
N LYS A 70 -3.63 4.33 19.98
CA LYS A 70 -2.73 3.83 21.04
C LYS A 70 -3.41 3.55 22.39
N GLN A 71 -4.60 4.10 22.62
CA GLN A 71 -5.43 3.85 23.80
C GLN A 71 -6.41 2.67 23.60
N VAL A 72 -6.62 2.27 22.36
CA VAL A 72 -7.55 1.23 21.91
C VAL A 72 -6.81 -0.09 21.69
N ALA A 73 -5.65 -0.06 21.06
CA ALA A 73 -4.84 -1.24 20.77
C ALA A 73 -3.34 -0.92 20.74
N LYS A 74 -2.52 -1.97 20.87
CA LYS A 74 -1.05 -1.93 20.78
C LYS A 74 -0.56 -3.19 20.08
N GLY A 75 0.71 -3.17 19.66
CA GLY A 75 1.38 -4.32 19.05
C GLY A 75 0.99 -4.53 17.59
N SER A 76 1.15 -5.78 17.13
CA SER A 76 0.88 -6.21 15.76
C SER A 76 -0.61 -6.23 15.44
N PHE A 77 -0.98 -6.42 14.18
CA PHE A 77 -2.37 -6.58 13.79
C PHE A 77 -3.08 -7.73 14.54
N LEU A 78 -2.41 -8.88 14.70
CA LEU A 78 -2.97 -10.01 15.44
C LEU A 78 -3.18 -9.68 16.93
N ASP A 79 -2.37 -8.80 17.52
CA ASP A 79 -2.60 -8.28 18.86
C ASP A 79 -3.79 -7.31 18.91
N ASN A 80 -3.99 -6.51 17.86
CA ASN A 80 -5.12 -5.59 17.78
C ASN A 80 -6.45 -6.35 17.74
N LEU A 81 -6.50 -7.50 17.08
CA LEU A 81 -7.68 -8.37 17.05
C LEU A 81 -8.09 -8.89 18.45
N LYS A 82 -7.20 -8.84 19.45
CA LYS A 82 -7.51 -9.22 20.84
C LYS A 82 -8.20 -8.09 21.61
N SER A 83 -8.22 -6.87 21.08
CA SER A 83 -8.75 -5.69 21.79
C SER A 83 -10.27 -5.65 21.76
N SER A 84 -10.88 -5.72 22.93
CA SER A 84 -12.33 -5.55 23.09
C SER A 84 -12.82 -4.16 22.63
N LYS A 85 -11.97 -3.13 22.72
CA LYS A 85 -12.32 -1.79 22.24
C LYS A 85 -12.34 -1.72 20.72
N ILE A 86 -11.41 -2.40 20.04
CA ILE A 86 -11.46 -2.52 18.56
C ILE A 86 -12.74 -3.25 18.15
N THR A 87 -13.05 -4.39 18.80
CA THR A 87 -14.29 -5.14 18.53
C THR A 87 -15.53 -4.26 18.74
N GLN A 88 -15.58 -3.47 19.82
CA GLN A 88 -16.69 -2.56 20.10
C GLN A 88 -16.85 -1.47 19.03
N ILE A 89 -15.75 -0.87 18.58
CA ILE A 89 -15.76 0.16 17.52
C ILE A 89 -16.22 -0.44 16.19
N LEU A 90 -15.65 -1.57 15.78
CA LEU A 90 -16.04 -2.22 14.52
C LEU A 90 -17.51 -2.65 14.54
N LYS A 91 -17.99 -3.18 15.66
CA LYS A 91 -19.41 -3.53 15.83
C LYS A 91 -20.31 -2.31 15.67
N TRP A 92 -20.00 -1.21 16.35
CA TRP A 92 -20.75 0.03 16.23
C TRP A 92 -20.75 0.54 14.79
N LEU A 93 -19.61 0.51 14.10
CA LEU A 93 -19.51 0.97 12.71
C LEU A 93 -20.35 0.12 11.75
N VAL A 94 -20.34 -1.20 11.92
CA VAL A 94 -21.21 -2.11 11.16
C VAL A 94 -22.69 -1.74 11.34
N GLU A 95 -23.12 -1.48 12.58
CA GLU A 95 -24.52 -1.16 12.93
C GLU A 95 -24.94 0.29 12.61
N SER A 96 -23.98 1.20 12.48
CA SER A 96 -24.21 2.63 12.20
C SER A 96 -24.54 2.93 10.73
N ASP A 97 -24.75 4.20 10.41
CA ASP A 97 -24.83 4.72 9.04
C ASP A 97 -23.47 5.18 8.46
N TYR A 98 -22.36 4.85 9.14
CA TYR A 98 -21.01 5.05 8.63
C TYR A 98 -20.54 3.87 7.79
N TYR A 99 -19.75 4.21 6.77
CA TYR A 99 -18.96 3.36 5.91
C TYR A 99 -17.48 3.53 6.23
N LEU A 100 -16.70 2.50 5.98
CA LEU A 100 -15.24 2.53 6.01
C LEU A 100 -14.73 3.08 4.68
N HIS A 101 -13.74 3.96 4.73
CA HIS A 101 -12.93 4.28 3.55
C HIS A 101 -11.44 4.24 3.91
N TYR A 102 -10.62 3.90 2.92
CA TYR A 102 -9.18 3.97 3.04
C TYR A 102 -8.50 4.08 1.67
N SER A 103 -7.34 4.73 1.68
CA SER A 103 -6.33 4.65 0.64
C SER A 103 -5.03 4.16 1.27
N SER A 104 -4.66 2.92 0.98
CA SER A 104 -3.41 2.30 1.45
C SER A 104 -2.34 2.32 0.36
N LEU A 105 -1.15 2.80 0.68
CA LEU A 105 0.00 2.87 -0.22
C LEU A 105 1.14 2.07 0.38
N ASN A 106 1.49 0.92 -0.22
CA ASN A 106 2.78 0.30 0.04
C ASN A 106 3.88 1.15 -0.63
N MET A 107 4.53 2.00 0.17
CA MET A 107 5.53 2.96 -0.29
C MET A 107 6.78 2.30 -0.84
N GLU A 108 7.20 1.16 -0.24
CA GLU A 108 8.36 0.41 -0.74
C GLU A 108 8.06 -0.16 -2.13
N TYR A 109 6.86 -0.72 -2.33
CA TYR A 109 6.41 -1.21 -3.63
C TYR A 109 6.32 -0.07 -4.65
N TRP A 110 5.60 0.99 -4.31
CA TRP A 110 5.42 2.18 -5.15
C TRP A 110 6.76 2.79 -5.59
N SER A 111 7.77 2.82 -4.71
CA SER A 111 9.07 3.37 -5.06
C SER A 111 9.83 2.64 -6.19
N LEU A 112 9.40 1.43 -6.56
CA LEU A 112 10.11 0.56 -7.51
C LEU A 112 9.33 0.28 -8.80
N VAL A 113 8.03 0.53 -8.83
CA VAL A 113 7.19 0.09 -9.97
C VAL A 113 7.60 0.77 -11.28
N ASP A 114 8.06 2.02 -11.21
CA ASP A 114 8.48 2.82 -12.37
C ASP A 114 9.65 2.16 -13.13
N ILE A 115 10.54 1.45 -12.43
CA ILE A 115 11.66 0.70 -13.05
C ILE A 115 11.14 -0.34 -14.06
N ILE A 116 10.02 -1.00 -13.73
CA ILE A 116 9.39 -1.98 -14.61
C ILE A 116 8.65 -1.30 -15.76
N ASP A 117 8.03 -0.14 -15.51
CA ASP A 117 7.37 0.63 -16.55
C ASP A 117 8.38 1.12 -17.60
N ASP A 118 9.51 1.69 -17.18
CA ASP A 118 10.62 2.08 -18.07
C ASP A 118 11.15 0.88 -18.88
N CYS A 119 11.31 -0.29 -18.25
CA CYS A 119 11.75 -1.50 -18.96
C CYS A 119 10.72 -2.00 -19.99
N CYS A 120 9.42 -1.89 -19.68
CA CYS A 120 8.37 -2.25 -20.63
C CYS A 120 8.33 -1.25 -21.80
N ASP A 121 8.45 0.05 -21.53
CA ASP A 121 8.50 1.09 -22.56
C ASP A 121 9.71 0.92 -23.49
N HIS A 122 10.90 0.63 -22.94
CA HIS A 122 12.08 0.28 -23.74
C HIS A 122 11.80 -0.93 -24.64
N ALA A 123 11.24 -2.01 -24.09
CA ALA A 123 10.94 -3.20 -24.86
C ALA A 123 9.89 -2.95 -25.96
N ASP A 124 8.91 -2.08 -25.70
CA ASP A 124 7.87 -1.68 -26.67
C ASP A 124 8.44 -0.84 -27.81
N LEU A 125 9.26 0.16 -27.50
CA LEU A 125 9.94 1.00 -28.48
C LEU A 125 10.76 0.19 -29.49
N HIS A 126 11.31 -0.95 -29.05
CA HIS A 126 12.12 -1.84 -29.88
C HIS A 126 11.38 -3.10 -30.35
N GLY A 127 10.08 -3.25 -30.08
CA GLY A 127 9.29 -4.41 -30.50
C GLY A 127 9.80 -5.74 -29.96
N MET A 128 10.40 -5.76 -28.77
CA MET A 128 11.09 -6.91 -28.19
C MET A 128 10.16 -7.90 -27.46
N LEU A 129 8.94 -7.48 -27.11
CA LEU A 129 8.01 -8.27 -26.31
C LEU A 129 6.67 -8.51 -27.03
N ASN A 130 6.12 -9.70 -26.82
CA ASN A 130 4.74 -10.02 -27.14
C ASN A 130 3.99 -10.28 -25.84
N TYR A 131 3.04 -9.41 -25.50
CA TYR A 131 2.26 -9.51 -24.27
C TYR A 131 1.03 -10.41 -24.35
N ALA A 132 0.66 -10.90 -25.54
CA ALA A 132 -0.53 -11.74 -25.69
C ALA A 132 -0.54 -12.97 -24.75
N PRO A 133 0.57 -13.71 -24.56
CA PRO A 133 0.61 -14.84 -23.62
C PRO A 133 0.41 -14.46 -22.15
N ALA A 134 0.63 -13.18 -21.81
CA ALA A 134 0.46 -12.65 -20.46
C ALA A 134 -0.94 -12.10 -20.20
N GLY A 135 -1.84 -12.09 -21.19
CA GLY A 135 -3.13 -11.41 -21.10
C GLY A 135 -3.05 -9.90 -21.34
N GLY A 136 -1.95 -9.40 -21.94
CA GLY A 136 -1.76 -7.99 -22.28
C GLY A 136 -0.66 -7.30 -21.46
N ARG A 137 -0.29 -6.08 -21.90
CA ARG A 137 0.83 -5.30 -21.35
C ARG A 137 0.69 -5.06 -19.85
N ARG A 138 -0.53 -4.72 -19.39
CA ARG A 138 -0.80 -4.43 -17.98
C ARG A 138 -0.54 -5.63 -17.09
N ALA A 139 -1.09 -6.80 -17.43
CA ALA A 139 -0.89 -8.03 -16.67
C ALA A 139 0.60 -8.45 -16.65
N TYR A 140 1.31 -8.27 -17.76
CA TYR A 140 2.75 -8.48 -17.81
C TYR A 140 3.49 -7.53 -16.87
N ALA A 141 3.23 -6.22 -16.94
CA ALA A 141 3.89 -5.22 -16.10
C ALA A 141 3.64 -5.49 -14.61
N ASP A 142 2.38 -5.71 -14.21
CA ASP A 142 2.02 -5.97 -12.81
C ASP A 142 2.69 -7.24 -12.25
N TYR A 143 2.82 -8.29 -13.06
CA TYR A 143 3.56 -9.50 -12.70
C TYR A 143 5.06 -9.21 -12.44
N HIS A 144 5.67 -8.35 -13.26
CA HIS A 144 7.08 -8.01 -13.13
C HIS A 144 7.33 -7.01 -12.00
N LYS A 145 6.38 -6.12 -11.70
CA LYS A 145 6.37 -5.25 -10.52
C LYS A 145 6.33 -6.08 -9.24
N ASP A 146 5.43 -7.07 -9.18
CA ASP A 146 5.37 -8.03 -8.07
C ASP A 146 6.69 -8.82 -7.92
N ALA A 147 7.27 -9.29 -9.04
CA ALA A 147 8.55 -10.00 -9.03
C ALA A 147 9.72 -9.15 -8.53
N LEU A 148 9.78 -7.87 -8.92
CA LEU A 148 10.80 -6.93 -8.45
C LEU A 148 10.64 -6.67 -6.96
N TYR A 149 9.41 -6.47 -6.49
CA TYR A 149 9.14 -6.27 -5.07
C TYR A 149 9.46 -7.52 -4.23
N TYR A 150 9.15 -8.72 -4.74
CA TYR A 150 9.57 -9.98 -4.12
C TYR A 150 11.10 -10.05 -3.94
N ILE A 151 11.87 -9.71 -4.97
CA ILE A 151 13.34 -9.67 -4.89
C ILE A 151 13.82 -8.59 -3.91
N MET A 152 13.20 -7.41 -3.93
CA MET A 152 13.47 -6.34 -2.96
C MET A 152 13.28 -6.84 -1.53
N ARG A 153 12.19 -7.54 -1.22
CA ARG A 153 11.94 -8.03 0.13
C ARG A 153 12.92 -9.12 0.55
N LYS A 154 13.32 -9.99 -0.36
CA LYS A 154 14.25 -11.09 -0.09
C LYS A 154 15.72 -10.63 0.01
N TYR A 155 16.11 -9.62 -0.75
CA TYR A 155 17.48 -9.10 -0.84
C TYR A 155 17.53 -7.59 -0.59
N LYS A 156 16.79 -7.11 0.42
CA LYS A 156 16.60 -5.68 0.74
C LYS A 156 17.92 -4.91 0.76
N SER A 157 18.93 -5.41 1.49
CA SER A 157 20.24 -4.75 1.56
C SER A 157 20.94 -4.63 0.19
N ASP A 158 20.92 -5.69 -0.63
CA ASP A 158 21.56 -5.68 -1.95
C ASP A 158 20.84 -4.71 -2.91
N ILE A 159 19.50 -4.68 -2.89
CA ILE A 159 18.71 -3.77 -3.73
C ILE A 159 18.88 -2.32 -3.27
N LEU A 160 18.74 -2.03 -1.97
CA LEU A 160 18.95 -0.66 -1.46
C LEU A 160 20.36 -0.13 -1.72
N SER A 161 21.37 -1.01 -1.65
CA SER A 161 22.73 -0.68 -2.05
C SER A 161 22.82 -0.32 -3.54
N ALA A 162 22.11 -1.05 -4.42
CA ALA A 162 22.03 -0.72 -5.83
C ALA A 162 21.34 0.64 -6.05
N LEU A 163 20.16 0.87 -5.46
CA LEU A 163 19.45 2.16 -5.57
C LEU A 163 20.36 3.33 -5.13
N THR A 164 21.04 3.17 -4.00
CA THR A 164 21.97 4.18 -3.45
C THR A 164 23.17 4.41 -4.38
N LYS A 165 23.78 3.33 -4.90
CA LYS A 165 24.95 3.44 -5.80
C LYS A 165 24.63 4.24 -7.05
N TYR A 166 23.46 4.02 -7.63
CA TYR A 166 23.04 4.66 -8.88
C TYR A 166 22.19 5.92 -8.67
N ARG A 167 22.06 6.40 -7.42
CA ARG A 167 21.36 7.64 -7.07
C ARG A 167 19.86 7.63 -7.41
N TYR A 168 19.26 6.45 -7.48
CA TYR A 168 17.84 6.28 -7.76
C TYR A 168 16.98 7.10 -6.79
N PRO A 169 15.90 7.76 -7.26
CA PRO A 169 15.32 7.69 -8.61
C PRO A 169 16.05 8.48 -9.70
N ASN A 170 16.95 9.40 -9.35
CA ASN A 170 17.70 10.20 -10.32
C ASN A 170 18.90 9.43 -10.93
N VAL A 171 18.60 8.40 -11.72
CA VAL A 171 19.60 7.64 -12.48
C VAL A 171 19.94 8.39 -13.76
N THR A 172 21.18 8.86 -13.89
CA THR A 172 21.63 9.54 -15.11
C THR A 172 21.62 8.59 -16.32
N PRO A 173 21.45 9.07 -17.57
CA PRO A 173 21.41 8.22 -18.77
C PRO A 173 22.59 7.24 -18.88
N LYS A 174 23.82 7.71 -18.65
CA LYS A 174 25.04 6.86 -18.64
C LYS A 174 25.03 5.70 -17.64
N ASN A 175 24.13 5.75 -16.66
CA ASN A 175 23.99 4.78 -15.58
C ASN A 175 22.72 3.92 -15.70
N ALA A 176 21.81 4.19 -16.64
CA ALA A 176 20.54 3.47 -16.80
C ALA A 176 20.79 1.96 -17.06
N ALA A 177 21.45 1.63 -18.17
CA ALA A 177 21.87 0.25 -18.48
C ALA A 177 22.73 -0.40 -17.37
N PRO A 178 23.78 0.25 -16.82
CA PRO A 178 24.53 -0.28 -15.67
C PRO A 178 23.68 -0.59 -14.43
N PHE A 179 22.66 0.22 -14.15
CA PHE A 179 21.75 0.02 -13.03
C PHE A 179 20.84 -1.19 -13.25
N ILE A 180 20.19 -1.31 -14.41
CA ILE A 180 19.37 -2.49 -14.76
C ILE A 180 20.21 -3.76 -14.73
N LYS A 181 21.43 -3.73 -15.27
CA LYS A 181 22.38 -4.84 -15.18
C LYS A 181 22.65 -5.24 -13.73
N ARG A 182 22.85 -4.27 -12.82
CA ARG A 182 23.07 -4.54 -11.40
C ARG A 182 21.84 -5.18 -10.74
N LEU A 183 20.64 -4.69 -11.03
CA LEU A 183 19.42 -5.31 -10.52
C LEU A 183 19.31 -6.77 -11.01
N ASN A 184 19.60 -7.02 -12.29
CA ASN A 184 19.59 -8.37 -12.85
C ASN A 184 20.63 -9.31 -12.21
N GLU A 185 21.81 -8.82 -11.85
CA GLU A 185 22.80 -9.59 -11.07
C GLU A 185 22.23 -10.06 -9.73
N ILE A 186 21.46 -9.20 -9.03
CA ILE A 186 20.81 -9.54 -7.76
C ILE A 186 19.72 -10.61 -7.98
N VAL A 187 18.89 -10.46 -9.02
CA VAL A 187 17.89 -11.47 -9.42
C VAL A 187 18.57 -12.81 -9.75
N LYS A 188 19.72 -12.78 -10.45
CA LYS A 188 20.51 -13.97 -10.79
C LYS A 188 21.13 -14.65 -9.57
N LYS A 189 21.61 -13.87 -8.57
CA LYS A 189 22.14 -14.38 -7.29
C LYS A 189 21.12 -15.18 -6.50
N ASN A 190 19.85 -14.74 -6.50
CA ASN A 190 18.75 -15.49 -5.87
C ASN A 190 18.70 -16.94 -6.39
N ARG A 191 18.74 -17.12 -7.72
CA ARG A 191 18.66 -18.43 -8.36
C ARG A 191 19.83 -19.33 -7.98
N GLN A 192 21.04 -18.78 -7.93
CA GLN A 192 22.26 -19.54 -7.61
C GLN A 192 22.28 -20.02 -6.15
N ILE A 193 21.90 -19.17 -5.20
CA ILE A 193 21.84 -19.54 -3.78
C ILE A 193 20.81 -20.65 -3.55
N SER A 194 19.63 -20.51 -4.16
CA SER A 194 18.57 -21.50 -4.08
C SER A 194 18.97 -22.87 -4.64
N ALA A 195 19.65 -22.90 -5.80
CA ALA A 195 20.16 -24.13 -6.39
C ALA A 195 21.25 -24.81 -5.53
N ARG A 196 22.11 -24.02 -4.86
CA ARG A 196 23.23 -24.54 -4.05
C ARG A 196 22.81 -25.08 -2.68
N LEU A 197 21.82 -24.46 -2.04
CA LEU A 197 21.40 -24.82 -0.68
C LEU A 197 20.35 -25.94 -0.64
N GLY A 198 20.03 -26.57 -1.78
CA GLY A 198 18.92 -27.54 -1.86
C GLY A 198 17.57 -26.92 -1.45
N GLY A 199 17.47 -25.59 -1.49
CA GLY A 199 16.31 -24.86 -0.98
C GLY A 199 15.10 -25.13 -1.86
N LYS A 200 13.97 -25.47 -1.22
CA LYS A 200 12.66 -25.57 -1.87
C LYS A 200 12.19 -24.17 -2.30
N VAL A 201 12.73 -23.63 -3.39
CA VAL A 201 12.09 -22.51 -4.08
C VAL A 201 10.88 -23.04 -4.80
N SER A 202 9.72 -22.41 -4.60
CA SER A 202 8.50 -22.80 -5.30
C SER A 202 8.69 -22.64 -6.81
N LYS A 203 7.93 -23.40 -7.61
CA LYS A 203 7.99 -23.27 -9.07
C LYS A 203 7.61 -21.85 -9.50
N GLU A 204 6.70 -21.24 -8.77
CA GLU A 204 6.22 -19.87 -8.92
C GLU A 204 7.35 -18.85 -8.72
N ASP A 205 8.09 -18.95 -7.60
CA ASP A 205 9.22 -18.06 -7.29
C ASP A 205 10.35 -18.20 -8.31
N LEU A 206 10.60 -19.42 -8.79
CA LEU A 206 11.56 -19.65 -9.86
C LEU A 206 11.09 -19.02 -11.17
N SER A 207 9.82 -19.21 -11.54
CA SER A 207 9.22 -18.65 -12.76
C SER A 207 9.30 -17.13 -12.78
N ARG A 208 8.87 -16.45 -11.70
CA ARG A 208 8.86 -14.98 -11.63
C ARG A 208 10.26 -14.40 -11.73
N THR A 209 11.25 -15.02 -11.08
CA THR A 209 12.64 -14.54 -11.12
C THR A 209 13.33 -14.84 -12.45
N ILE A 210 12.94 -15.92 -13.15
CA ILE A 210 13.35 -16.16 -14.52
C ILE A 210 12.77 -15.10 -15.46
N SER A 211 11.48 -14.83 -15.39
CA SER A 211 10.83 -13.83 -16.24
C SER A 211 11.42 -12.44 -16.02
N LEU A 212 11.59 -12.02 -14.76
CA LEU A 212 12.20 -10.73 -14.42
C LEU A 212 13.62 -10.60 -14.95
N SER A 213 14.44 -11.64 -14.80
CA SER A 213 15.79 -11.65 -15.35
C SER A 213 15.81 -11.52 -16.87
N LYS A 214 14.83 -12.10 -17.59
CA LYS A 214 14.70 -11.98 -19.04
C LYS A 214 14.32 -10.55 -19.44
N LEU A 215 13.35 -9.93 -18.75
CA LEU A 215 12.99 -8.53 -18.98
C LEU A 215 14.21 -7.61 -18.83
N PHE A 216 14.98 -7.76 -17.76
CA PHE A 216 16.20 -6.98 -17.57
C PHE A 216 17.32 -7.31 -18.58
N ASP A 217 17.39 -8.53 -19.11
CA ASP A 217 18.33 -8.86 -20.18
C ASP A 217 17.94 -8.20 -21.51
N LEU A 218 16.64 -8.01 -21.79
CA LEU A 218 16.15 -7.22 -22.94
C LEU A 218 16.48 -5.73 -22.79
N CYS A 219 16.47 -5.21 -21.56
CA CYS A 219 16.73 -3.80 -21.26
C CYS A 219 18.21 -3.52 -20.91
N ARG A 220 19.13 -4.36 -21.38
CA ARG A 220 20.56 -4.26 -21.03
C ARG A 220 21.25 -3.03 -21.61
N ASP A 221 20.64 -2.40 -22.60
CA ASP A 221 21.07 -1.22 -23.35
C ASP A 221 20.09 -0.05 -23.20
N ILE A 222 19.21 -0.09 -22.19
CA ILE A 222 18.28 1.01 -21.90
C ILE A 222 19.02 2.34 -21.69
N GLU A 223 18.51 3.39 -22.33
CA GLU A 223 19.17 4.70 -22.39
C GLU A 223 18.81 5.62 -21.22
N SER A 224 17.58 5.55 -20.73
CA SER A 224 17.06 6.40 -19.64
C SER A 224 16.04 5.67 -18.76
N LEU A 225 15.73 6.28 -17.60
CA LEU A 225 14.67 5.87 -16.68
C LEU A 225 13.88 7.13 -16.33
N ASP A 226 12.77 7.36 -17.03
CA ASP A 226 12.10 8.65 -17.09
C ASP A 226 10.75 8.65 -16.34
N MET A 227 10.20 7.47 -16.07
CA MET A 227 8.90 7.30 -15.41
C MET A 227 8.92 7.55 -13.89
N VAL A 228 10.05 8.00 -13.35
CA VAL A 228 10.26 8.15 -11.90
C VAL A 228 9.42 9.26 -11.26
N TYR A 229 8.91 8.99 -10.07
CA TYR A 229 8.14 9.95 -9.27
C TYR A 229 8.82 11.32 -9.02
N THR A 230 10.14 11.33 -8.82
CA THR A 230 10.90 12.56 -8.57
C THR A 230 12.32 12.42 -9.12
N HIS A 231 12.93 13.56 -9.49
CA HIS A 231 14.33 13.62 -9.90
C HIS A 231 15.28 14.04 -8.77
N THR A 232 14.78 14.14 -7.54
CA THR A 232 15.65 14.39 -6.37
C THR A 232 16.38 13.09 -6.01
N PRO A 233 17.73 13.04 -6.03
CA PRO A 233 18.48 11.84 -5.69
C PRO A 233 18.08 11.30 -4.31
N TYR A 234 17.91 9.98 -4.21
CA TYR A 234 17.58 9.25 -2.98
C TYR A 234 16.19 9.51 -2.39
N LYS A 235 15.44 10.48 -2.89
CA LYS A 235 14.07 10.74 -2.46
C LYS A 235 13.16 9.90 -3.34
N LEU A 236 12.50 8.90 -2.78
CA LEU A 236 11.72 7.93 -3.52
C LEU A 236 10.26 8.34 -3.67
N ILE A 237 9.73 8.96 -2.61
CA ILE A 237 8.41 9.58 -2.59
C ILE A 237 8.59 10.97 -2.00
N ASP A 238 8.30 11.98 -2.80
CA ASP A 238 8.36 13.39 -2.42
C ASP A 238 6.97 13.92 -2.06
N GLY A 239 6.65 13.90 -0.77
CA GLY A 239 5.34 14.31 -0.29
C GLY A 239 4.25 13.28 -0.53
N LEU A 240 3.14 13.43 0.17
CA LEU A 240 1.96 12.57 0.04
C LEU A 240 0.72 13.32 -0.48
N SER A 241 0.86 14.59 -0.85
CA SER A 241 -0.23 15.47 -1.27
C SER A 241 -1.03 14.91 -2.45
N MET A 242 -0.38 14.24 -3.39
CA MET A 242 -1.10 13.62 -4.52
C MET A 242 -2.00 12.45 -4.10
N PHE A 243 -1.69 11.74 -3.01
CA PHE A 243 -2.55 10.67 -2.49
C PHE A 243 -3.77 11.23 -1.75
N TYR A 244 -3.62 12.34 -1.04
CA TYR A 244 -4.74 13.11 -0.49
C TYR A 244 -5.64 13.66 -1.60
N ARG A 245 -5.02 14.29 -2.61
CA ARG A 245 -5.71 14.83 -3.78
C ARG A 245 -6.44 13.73 -4.55
N HIS A 246 -5.87 12.53 -4.66
CA HIS A 246 -6.53 11.38 -5.27
C HIS A 246 -7.82 11.02 -4.53
N CYS A 247 -7.79 10.95 -3.20
CA CYS A 247 -8.99 10.66 -2.40
C CYS A 247 -10.09 11.71 -2.58
N ILE A 248 -9.71 13.00 -2.65
CA ILE A 248 -10.64 14.09 -2.97
C ILE A 248 -11.20 13.91 -4.38
N GLY A 249 -10.34 13.62 -5.36
CA GLY A 249 -10.73 13.46 -6.77
C GLY A 249 -11.71 12.31 -7.02
N LEU A 250 -11.58 11.20 -6.29
CA LEU A 250 -12.54 10.08 -6.36
C LEU A 250 -13.96 10.50 -5.97
N PHE A 251 -14.09 11.46 -5.06
CA PHE A 251 -15.37 11.93 -4.53
C PHE A 251 -15.48 13.46 -4.59
N ALA A 252 -15.12 14.07 -5.71
CA ALA A 252 -14.94 15.54 -5.81
C ALA A 252 -16.18 16.38 -5.43
N SER A 253 -17.39 15.81 -5.50
CA SER A 253 -18.66 16.43 -5.09
C SER A 253 -19.01 16.24 -3.60
N SER A 254 -18.16 15.59 -2.83
CA SER A 254 -18.35 15.27 -1.41
C SER A 254 -17.57 16.25 -0.53
N ARG A 255 -17.85 16.22 0.78
CA ARG A 255 -17.09 16.96 1.78
C ARG A 255 -16.00 16.09 2.38
N HIS A 256 -14.80 16.63 2.56
CA HIS A 256 -13.64 15.94 3.10
C HIS A 256 -13.07 16.67 4.33
N ILE A 257 -13.02 16.00 5.47
CA ILE A 257 -12.60 16.57 6.75
C ILE A 257 -11.39 15.79 7.25
N PHE A 258 -10.21 16.39 7.18
CA PHE A 258 -8.94 15.78 7.57
C PHE A 258 -8.52 16.19 8.99
N ASP A 259 -7.89 15.30 9.76
CA ASP A 259 -7.09 15.75 10.92
C ASP A 259 -5.98 16.70 10.45
N ASN A 260 -5.46 17.50 11.37
CA ASN A 260 -4.42 18.49 11.07
C ASN A 260 -3.16 17.85 10.46
N GLU A 261 -2.85 18.20 9.21
CA GLU A 261 -1.55 17.93 8.59
C GLU A 261 -1.05 19.17 7.83
N PHE A 262 -0.19 19.94 8.50
CA PHE A 262 0.24 21.26 8.05
C PHE A 262 0.98 21.24 6.70
N GLU A 263 1.77 20.21 6.39
CA GLU A 263 2.52 20.18 5.13
C GLU A 263 1.60 19.94 3.94
N ILE A 264 0.58 19.09 4.10
CA ILE A 264 -0.43 18.83 3.07
C ILE A 264 -1.32 20.06 2.88
N GLU A 265 -1.80 20.65 3.98
CA GLU A 265 -2.61 21.87 3.92
C GLU A 265 -1.85 23.02 3.21
N LYS A 266 -0.58 23.21 3.56
CA LYS A 266 0.28 24.19 2.90
C LYS A 266 0.45 23.88 1.42
N SER A 267 0.78 22.63 1.07
CA SER A 267 0.95 22.20 -0.32
C SER A 267 -0.32 22.42 -1.14
N PHE A 268 -1.50 22.18 -0.56
CA PHE A 268 -2.77 22.40 -1.25
C PHE A 268 -3.02 23.88 -1.50
N LYS A 269 -2.84 24.75 -0.50
CA LYS A 269 -3.00 26.20 -0.66
C LYS A 269 -2.12 26.80 -1.77
N GLU A 270 -0.93 26.24 -1.98
CA GLU A 270 0.00 26.70 -3.02
C GLU A 270 -0.48 26.38 -4.45
N VAL A 271 -1.24 25.30 -4.65
CA VAL A 271 -1.62 24.80 -5.98
C VAL A 271 -3.13 24.82 -6.26
N GLU A 272 -3.96 25.07 -5.25
CA GLU A 272 -5.43 25.00 -5.32
C GLU A 272 -6.02 25.81 -6.49
N ALA A 273 -5.52 27.03 -6.73
CA ALA A 273 -6.00 27.89 -7.82
C ALA A 273 -5.67 27.35 -9.23
N LEU A 274 -4.68 26.46 -9.35
CA LEU A 274 -4.24 25.85 -10.61
C LEU A 274 -4.77 24.42 -10.77
N ASP A 275 -5.29 23.84 -9.70
CA ASP A 275 -5.75 22.46 -9.65
C ASP A 275 -7.28 22.38 -9.68
N GLY A 276 -7.85 21.93 -10.80
CA GLY A 276 -9.30 21.88 -10.97
C GLY A 276 -10.04 20.97 -9.97
N VAL A 277 -9.36 19.95 -9.39
CA VAL A 277 -9.98 19.10 -8.35
C VAL A 277 -10.00 19.85 -7.04
N LEU A 278 -8.85 20.35 -6.59
CA LEU A 278 -8.78 21.06 -5.31
C LEU A 278 -9.66 22.32 -5.32
N GLY A 279 -9.58 23.13 -6.39
CA GLY A 279 -10.34 24.38 -6.48
C GLY A 279 -11.85 24.22 -6.63
N SER A 280 -12.38 23.00 -6.85
CA SER A 280 -13.83 22.74 -6.95
C SER A 280 -14.38 21.83 -5.86
N SER A 281 -13.53 21.23 -5.02
CA SER A 281 -13.92 20.32 -3.97
C SER A 281 -14.09 21.01 -2.62
N HIS A 282 -14.87 20.39 -1.73
CA HIS A 282 -15.08 20.88 -0.37
C HIS A 282 -14.21 20.10 0.60
N PHE A 283 -13.11 20.68 1.06
CA PHE A 283 -12.26 20.06 2.07
C PHE A 283 -11.78 21.03 3.15
N GLU A 284 -11.48 20.51 4.33
CA GLU A 284 -10.93 21.26 5.46
C GLU A 284 -10.02 20.38 6.33
N PHE A 285 -9.12 21.03 7.06
CA PHE A 285 -8.25 20.42 8.07
C PHE A 285 -8.70 20.93 9.45
N VAL A 286 -8.87 20.03 10.41
CA VAL A 286 -9.50 20.35 11.71
C VAL A 286 -8.70 19.80 12.90
N ASP A 287 -8.86 20.42 14.08
CA ASP A 287 -8.37 19.85 15.34
C ASP A 287 -9.28 18.69 15.78
N SER A 288 -8.78 17.45 15.67
CA SER A 288 -9.51 16.24 16.03
C SER A 288 -10.12 16.26 17.43
N LYS A 289 -9.61 17.06 18.39
CA LYS A 289 -10.25 17.24 19.72
C LYS A 289 -11.69 17.75 19.65
N LEU A 290 -12.04 18.48 18.60
CA LEU A 290 -13.39 19.02 18.38
C LEU A 290 -14.20 18.19 17.38
N HIS A 291 -13.61 17.15 16.77
CA HIS A 291 -14.22 16.35 15.71
C HIS A 291 -14.17 14.84 16.03
N PRO A 292 -15.15 14.31 16.77
CA PRO A 292 -15.25 12.90 17.16
C PRO A 292 -15.10 11.89 16.02
N ALA A 293 -15.66 12.17 14.83
CA ALA A 293 -15.52 11.29 13.66
C ALA A 293 -14.07 11.22 13.14
N VAL A 294 -13.29 12.29 13.27
CA VAL A 294 -11.85 12.28 12.96
C VAL A 294 -11.10 11.44 13.99
N GLN A 295 -11.49 11.47 15.27
CA GLN A 295 -10.88 10.60 16.29
C GLN A 295 -11.18 9.11 16.06
N VAL A 296 -12.36 8.77 15.56
CA VAL A 296 -12.65 7.39 15.11
C VAL A 296 -11.80 7.03 13.90
N SER A 297 -11.54 7.99 13.01
CA SER A 297 -10.67 7.81 11.84
C SER A 297 -9.21 7.54 12.23
N ASP A 298 -8.68 8.14 13.32
CA ASP A 298 -7.38 7.81 13.91
C ASP A 298 -7.27 6.31 14.25
N VAL A 299 -8.32 5.76 14.88
CA VAL A 299 -8.38 4.32 15.25
C VAL A 299 -8.40 3.43 14.01
N ILE A 300 -9.19 3.80 13.01
CA ILE A 300 -9.30 3.06 11.75
C ILE A 300 -7.98 3.09 10.97
N SER A 301 -7.37 4.27 10.83
CA SER A 301 -6.08 4.45 10.16
C SER A 301 -4.97 3.64 10.85
N GLY A 302 -4.92 3.66 12.19
CA GLY A 302 -3.98 2.85 12.97
C GLY A 302 -4.18 1.33 12.81
N LEU A 303 -5.44 0.87 12.85
CA LEU A 303 -5.80 -0.54 12.67
C LEU A 303 -5.42 -1.02 11.26
N LEU A 304 -5.80 -0.27 10.23
CA LEU A 304 -5.54 -0.62 8.83
C LEU A 304 -4.05 -0.54 8.50
N LYS A 305 -3.31 0.42 9.05
CA LYS A 305 -1.85 0.44 8.91
C LYS A 305 -1.25 -0.86 9.45
N ASN A 306 -1.67 -1.31 10.63
CA ASN A 306 -1.19 -2.58 11.18
C ASN A 306 -1.63 -3.77 10.31
N TYR A 307 -2.85 -3.76 9.78
CA TYR A 307 -3.34 -4.78 8.85
C TYR A 307 -2.50 -4.89 7.58
N PHE A 308 -2.30 -3.79 6.85
CA PHE A 308 -1.48 -3.79 5.64
C PHE A 308 0.00 -4.08 5.93
N THR A 309 0.51 -3.69 7.11
CA THR A 309 1.85 -4.09 7.56
C THR A 309 1.95 -5.61 7.72
N PHE A 310 0.95 -6.23 8.36
CA PHE A 310 0.87 -7.68 8.50
C PHE A 310 0.84 -8.36 7.13
N LEU A 311 0.00 -7.89 6.21
CA LEU A 311 -0.02 -8.43 4.84
C LEU A 311 1.35 -8.29 4.18
N ALA A 312 1.97 -7.12 4.23
CA ALA A 312 3.26 -6.88 3.59
C ALA A 312 4.38 -7.76 4.18
N GLN A 313 4.37 -8.04 5.48
CA GLN A 313 5.47 -8.71 6.18
C GLN A 313 5.34 -10.23 6.24
N THR A 314 4.13 -10.77 6.06
CA THR A 314 3.83 -12.18 6.23
C THR A 314 3.80 -12.93 4.89
N SER A 315 4.25 -14.19 4.88
CA SER A 315 4.11 -15.07 3.70
C SER A 315 2.68 -15.59 3.56
N VAL A 316 2.29 -16.12 2.40
CA VAL A 316 0.94 -16.69 2.22
C VAL A 316 0.70 -17.86 3.20
N ALA A 317 1.70 -18.72 3.41
CA ALA A 317 1.60 -19.84 4.34
C ALA A 317 1.39 -19.35 5.79
N ASP A 318 2.18 -18.36 6.21
CA ASP A 318 2.05 -17.78 7.56
C ASP A 318 0.74 -17.01 7.73
N VAL A 319 0.19 -16.42 6.66
CA VAL A 319 -1.15 -15.79 6.67
C VAL A 319 -2.23 -16.83 6.96
N VAL A 320 -2.17 -17.99 6.28
CA VAL A 320 -3.09 -19.11 6.50
C VAL A 320 -2.95 -19.67 7.93
N GLU A 321 -1.71 -19.89 8.39
CA GLU A 321 -1.45 -20.37 9.75
C GLU A 321 -1.96 -19.39 10.81
N ALA A 322 -1.70 -18.09 10.63
CA ALA A 322 -2.18 -17.04 11.52
C ALA A 322 -3.71 -17.02 11.58
N LYS A 323 -4.39 -17.14 10.44
CA LYS A 323 -5.87 -17.18 10.37
C LYS A 323 -6.44 -18.40 11.11
N ASN A 324 -5.86 -19.58 10.88
CA ASN A 324 -6.28 -20.83 11.54
C ASN A 324 -6.02 -20.84 13.05
N SER A 325 -5.08 -20.01 13.51
CA SER A 325 -4.69 -19.91 14.92
C SER A 325 -5.42 -18.80 15.69
N LEU A 326 -6.35 -18.08 15.06
CA LEU A 326 -7.13 -17.02 15.73
C LEU A 326 -8.04 -17.61 16.80
N THR A 327 -8.03 -17.01 17.99
CA THR A 327 -9.02 -17.29 19.04
C THR A 327 -10.41 -16.79 18.63
N ASP A 328 -11.47 -17.32 19.25
CA ASP A 328 -12.86 -16.90 18.99
C ASP A 328 -13.05 -15.37 19.04
N LYS A 329 -12.40 -14.70 20.01
CA LYS A 329 -12.45 -13.23 20.14
C LYS A 329 -11.79 -12.51 18.96
N GLN A 330 -10.66 -13.04 18.48
CA GLN A 330 -9.97 -12.47 17.32
C GLN A 330 -10.74 -12.75 16.03
N GLN A 331 -11.38 -13.92 15.91
CA GLN A 331 -12.25 -14.26 14.79
C GLN A 331 -13.49 -13.35 14.75
N GLU A 332 -14.12 -13.10 15.90
CA GLU A 332 -15.23 -12.13 16.01
C GLU A 332 -14.79 -10.74 15.54
N CYS A 333 -13.64 -10.25 16.04
CA CYS A 333 -13.10 -8.96 15.66
C CYS A 333 -12.80 -8.88 14.15
N LEU A 334 -12.17 -9.93 13.59
CA LEU A 334 -11.87 -10.01 12.16
C LEU A 334 -13.15 -10.05 11.31
N ALA A 335 -14.17 -10.81 11.72
CA ALA A 335 -15.44 -10.90 11.03
C ALA A 335 -16.19 -9.56 11.01
N LEU A 336 -16.06 -8.74 12.07
CA LEU A 336 -16.60 -7.38 12.08
C LEU A 336 -15.85 -6.46 11.11
N LEU A 337 -14.52 -6.58 11.02
CA LEU A 337 -13.74 -5.84 10.03
C LEU A 337 -14.14 -6.24 8.60
N GLN A 338 -14.26 -7.54 8.33
CA GLN A 338 -14.72 -8.05 7.04
C GLN A 338 -16.09 -7.48 6.68
N LYS A 339 -17.08 -7.59 7.57
CA LYS A 339 -18.43 -7.04 7.36
C LYS A 339 -18.43 -5.55 7.09
N LEU A 340 -17.58 -4.79 7.77
CA LEU A 340 -17.47 -3.36 7.56
C LEU A 340 -16.86 -3.02 6.19
N VAL A 341 -15.88 -3.82 5.73
CA VAL A 341 -15.33 -3.70 4.37
C VAL A 341 -16.41 -4.05 3.34
N GLU A 342 -17.10 -5.18 3.48
CA GLU A 342 -18.18 -5.61 2.58
C GLU A 342 -19.31 -4.57 2.53
N LYS A 343 -19.76 -4.05 3.67
CA LYS A 343 -20.76 -2.97 3.76
C LYS A 343 -20.36 -1.73 2.94
N SER A 344 -19.07 -1.42 2.90
CA SER A 344 -18.57 -0.21 2.22
C SER A 344 -18.32 -0.48 0.73
N ASP A 345 -17.89 -1.69 0.38
CA ASP A 345 -17.76 -2.16 -1.00
C ASP A 345 -19.13 -2.22 -1.70
N ASP A 346 -20.15 -2.77 -1.01
CA ASP A 346 -21.55 -2.83 -1.49
C ASP A 346 -22.14 -1.44 -1.73
N GLU A 347 -21.68 -0.43 -1.00
CA GLU A 347 -22.10 0.96 -1.15
C GLU A 347 -21.39 1.64 -2.31
N GLN A 348 -20.06 1.75 -2.24
CA GLN A 348 -19.19 2.38 -3.24
C GLN A 348 -17.79 1.75 -3.16
N PRO A 349 -17.41 0.86 -4.10
CA PRO A 349 -16.10 0.21 -4.11
C PRO A 349 -14.92 1.19 -4.10
N GLU A 350 -15.08 2.38 -4.68
CA GLU A 350 -14.06 3.43 -4.71
C GLU A 350 -13.69 3.97 -3.31
N MET A 351 -14.47 3.68 -2.26
CA MET A 351 -14.09 3.95 -0.87
C MET A 351 -12.89 3.11 -0.40
N LEU A 352 -12.61 2.00 -1.08
CA LEU A 352 -11.62 0.99 -0.68
C LEU A 352 -10.48 0.94 -1.69
N HIS A 353 -9.52 1.86 -1.54
CA HIS A 353 -8.39 1.98 -2.44
C HIS A 353 -7.11 1.43 -1.82
N TYR A 354 -6.35 0.66 -2.60
CA TYR A 354 -5.02 0.21 -2.20
C TYR A 354 -4.05 0.15 -3.38
N VAL A 355 -2.78 0.43 -3.09
CA VAL A 355 -1.65 0.30 -4.01
C VAL A 355 -0.63 -0.63 -3.35
N MET A 356 -0.67 -1.89 -3.77
CA MET A 356 0.17 -2.96 -3.23
C MET A 356 0.53 -3.98 -4.32
N SER A 357 1.48 -4.86 -4.03
CA SER A 357 1.91 -5.90 -4.96
C SER A 357 0.83 -6.97 -5.15
N GLN A 358 0.84 -7.69 -6.27
CA GLN A 358 -0.15 -8.74 -6.56
C GLN A 358 -0.21 -9.80 -5.44
N ILE A 359 0.92 -10.17 -4.85
CA ILE A 359 0.95 -11.12 -3.73
C ILE A 359 0.26 -10.55 -2.47
N GLU A 360 0.28 -9.24 -2.26
CA GLU A 360 -0.43 -8.60 -1.16
C GLU A 360 -1.95 -8.56 -1.40
N HIS A 361 -2.41 -8.37 -2.64
CA HIS A 361 -3.81 -8.57 -3.01
C HIS A 361 -4.27 -10.00 -2.72
N HIS A 362 -3.45 -11.00 -3.06
CA HIS A 362 -3.76 -12.40 -2.75
C HIS A 362 -3.88 -12.63 -1.25
N LYS A 363 -2.90 -12.16 -0.47
CA LYS A 363 -2.92 -12.28 1.01
C LYS A 363 -4.13 -11.58 1.63
N HIS A 364 -4.50 -10.40 1.11
CA HIS A 364 -5.72 -9.70 1.52
C HIS A 364 -6.97 -10.57 1.30
N ALA A 365 -7.09 -11.16 0.11
CA ALA A 365 -8.22 -12.01 -0.25
C ALA A 365 -8.31 -13.31 0.56
N VAL A 366 -7.18 -13.98 0.78
CA VAL A 366 -7.10 -15.20 1.61
C VAL A 366 -7.44 -14.88 3.07
N PHE A 367 -6.83 -13.82 3.62
CA PHE A 367 -6.97 -13.53 5.04
C PHE A 367 -8.35 -12.98 5.40
N LEU A 368 -8.89 -12.04 4.61
CA LEU A 368 -10.11 -11.33 4.97
C LEU A 368 -11.38 -11.93 4.33
N PHE A 369 -11.27 -12.61 3.18
CA PHE A 369 -12.43 -13.05 2.40
C PHE A 369 -12.45 -14.55 2.08
N ASP A 370 -11.64 -15.35 2.79
CA ASP A 370 -11.64 -16.81 2.68
C ASP A 370 -11.39 -17.37 1.27
N LYS A 371 -10.70 -16.61 0.39
CA LYS A 371 -10.25 -17.16 -0.90
C LYS A 371 -9.24 -18.28 -0.68
N ASP A 372 -9.21 -19.25 -1.60
CA ASP A 372 -8.28 -20.36 -1.51
C ASP A 372 -6.84 -19.83 -1.66
N ALA A 373 -5.95 -20.20 -0.73
CA ALA A 373 -4.55 -19.84 -0.80
C ALA A 373 -3.85 -20.42 -2.05
N GLN A 374 -4.42 -21.46 -2.65
CA GLN A 374 -3.96 -22.06 -3.90
C GLN A 374 -4.46 -21.33 -5.15
N ASP A 375 -5.43 -20.42 -5.05
CA ASP A 375 -5.88 -19.63 -6.20
C ASP A 375 -4.69 -18.82 -6.74
N GLU A 376 -4.35 -19.03 -8.01
CA GLU A 376 -3.08 -18.57 -8.56
C GLU A 376 -3.06 -17.04 -8.79
N VAL A 377 -1.99 -16.41 -8.31
CA VAL A 377 -1.58 -15.08 -8.80
C VAL A 377 -1.13 -15.25 -10.25
N VAL A 378 -1.81 -14.53 -11.17
CA VAL A 378 -1.61 -14.52 -12.63
C VAL A 378 -0.27 -15.09 -13.08
N ARG A 379 -0.30 -16.22 -13.80
CA ARG A 379 0.89 -16.84 -14.39
C ARG A 379 1.15 -16.28 -15.79
N VAL A 380 2.27 -15.58 -15.98
CA VAL A 380 2.78 -15.28 -17.33
C VAL A 380 3.58 -16.48 -17.83
N VAL A 381 3.02 -17.23 -18.79
CA VAL A 381 3.77 -18.28 -19.49
C VAL A 381 4.71 -17.60 -20.48
N GLY A 382 6.02 -17.70 -20.22
CA GLY A 382 7.05 -17.10 -21.07
C GLY A 382 6.91 -17.56 -22.52
N GLY A 383 6.83 -16.58 -23.43
CA GLY A 383 6.79 -16.79 -24.87
C GLY A 383 7.91 -17.71 -25.32
N GLY A 384 7.51 -18.80 -25.99
CA GLY A 384 8.40 -19.78 -26.58
C GLY A 384 9.30 -19.15 -27.66
N VAL A 385 10.49 -19.71 -27.75
CA VAL A 385 11.46 -19.57 -28.83
C VAL A 385 10.73 -19.62 -30.18
N ARG A 386 10.90 -18.59 -31.01
CA ARG A 386 10.54 -18.72 -32.43
C ARG A 386 11.60 -19.63 -33.09
N ASN A 387 11.14 -20.80 -33.53
CA ASN A 387 11.81 -21.55 -34.59
C ASN A 387 11.81 -20.69 -35.85
N GLY A 388 12.99 -20.59 -36.47
CA GLY A 388 13.27 -19.87 -37.70
C GLY A 388 14.77 -19.71 -37.86
#